data_AF-A0A2V2X4M3-F1
#
_entry.id   AF-A0A2V2X4M3-F1
#
_cell.length_a   1.000
_cell.length_b   1.000
_cell.length_c   1.000
_cell.angle_alpha   90.00
_cell.angle_beta   90.00
_cell.angle_gamma   90.00
#
_symmetry.space_group_name_H-M   'P 1'
#
loop_
_entity.id
_entity.type
_entity.pdbx_description
1 polymer ?
#
loop_
_entity_poly.entity_id
_entity_poly.type
_entity_poly.pdbx_seq_one_letter_code
_entity_poly.pdbx_strand_id
1 'polypeptide(L)'
;MGAPVEQWLQEVLEESRSTLRDVLKAGVYYYPRMGRLDWLKKYHGMVTLTGAKIWWTFEVEDAFNSLKKGKKSSMKDLSGKLTRQLIDLVGEMDKDIEKQYAKKVNTLIIVDVHGRDIVDRFVRDSVTDAREFDWESHYGFTGSVMVTHALYVNVQGGLIMAMNIWD
;
A
#
# COMPACT_ATOMS: atom_id res chain seq x y z
N MET A 1 -31.71 -23.16 -11.71
CA MET A 1 -31.75 -21.73 -12.08
C MET A 1 -32.10 -20.97 -10.83
N GLY A 2 -31.24 -20.06 -10.36
CA GLY A 2 -31.53 -19.22 -9.20
C GLY A 2 -32.77 -18.35 -9.46
N ALA A 3 -33.41 -17.87 -8.39
CA ALA A 3 -34.56 -16.98 -8.55
C ALA A 3 -34.15 -15.69 -9.30
N PRO A 4 -35.04 -15.02 -10.06
CA PRO A 4 -34.68 -13.82 -10.83
C PRO A 4 -33.98 -12.72 -10.00
N VAL A 5 -34.29 -12.64 -8.70
CA VAL A 5 -33.63 -11.72 -7.75
C VAL A 5 -32.18 -12.14 -7.45
N GLU A 6 -31.90 -13.43 -7.30
CA GLU A 6 -30.54 -13.93 -7.03
C GLU A 6 -29.63 -13.69 -8.23
N GLN A 7 -30.14 -13.89 -9.45
CA GLN A 7 -29.39 -13.61 -10.67
C GLN A 7 -29.06 -12.12 -10.78
N TRP A 8 -30.05 -11.24 -10.55
CA TRP A 8 -29.81 -9.80 -10.56
C TRP A 8 -28.79 -9.35 -9.49
N LEU A 9 -28.89 -9.90 -8.26
CA LEU A 9 -27.93 -9.60 -7.20
C LEU A 9 -26.51 -10.03 -7.57
N GLN A 10 -26.37 -11.16 -8.27
CA GLN A 10 -25.09 -11.65 -8.75
C GLN A 10 -24.51 -10.72 -9.82
N GLU A 11 -25.32 -10.27 -10.79
CA GLU A 11 -24.91 -9.32 -11.83
C GLU A 11 -24.46 -7.98 -11.20
N VAL A 12 -25.22 -7.44 -10.23
CA VAL A 12 -24.83 -6.22 -9.50
C VAL A 12 -23.52 -6.39 -8.74
N LEU A 13 -23.31 -7.56 -8.14
CA LEU A 13 -22.07 -7.87 -7.42
C LEU A 13 -20.87 -7.95 -8.37
N GLU A 14 -21.04 -8.55 -9.55
CA GLU A 14 -20.01 -8.65 -10.58
C GLU A 14 -19.63 -7.28 -11.14
N GLU A 15 -20.62 -6.43 -11.42
CA GLU A 15 -20.39 -5.05 -11.86
C GLU A 15 -19.70 -4.21 -10.77
N SER A 16 -20.08 -4.40 -9.51
CA SER A 16 -19.43 -3.74 -8.37
C SER A 16 -17.95 -4.13 -8.27
N ARG A 17 -17.64 -5.42 -8.41
CA ARG A 17 -16.26 -5.93 -8.43
C ARG A 17 -15.47 -5.38 -9.62
N SER A 18 -16.09 -5.33 -10.80
CA SER A 18 -15.48 -4.75 -12.00
C SER A 18 -15.11 -3.28 -11.79
N THR A 19 -16.05 -2.49 -11.30
CA THR A 19 -15.84 -1.07 -10.99
C THR A 19 -14.73 -0.87 -9.95
N LEU A 20 -14.74 -1.65 -8.87
CA LEU A 20 -13.69 -1.59 -7.83
C LEU A 20 -12.30 -1.91 -8.40
N ARG A 21 -12.19 -2.89 -9.30
CA ARG A 21 -10.93 -3.22 -10.00
C ARG A 21 -10.42 -2.04 -10.81
N ASP A 22 -11.28 -1.42 -11.60
CA ASP A 22 -10.88 -0.33 -12.49
C ASP A 22 -10.48 0.93 -11.71
N VAL A 23 -11.22 1.27 -10.66
CA VAL A 23 -10.89 2.40 -9.78
C VAL A 23 -9.57 2.14 -9.04
N LEU A 24 -9.33 0.91 -8.56
CA LEU A 24 -8.07 0.56 -7.91
C LEU A 24 -6.90 0.63 -8.89
N LYS A 25 -7.04 0.05 -10.09
CA LYS A 25 -6.02 0.11 -11.15
C LYS A 25 -5.67 1.56 -11.49
N ALA A 26 -6.67 2.41 -11.68
CA ALA A 26 -6.45 3.83 -11.91
C ALA A 26 -5.73 4.49 -10.74
N GLY A 27 -6.17 4.25 -9.49
CA GLY A 27 -5.53 4.81 -8.30
C GLY A 27 -4.06 4.43 -8.18
N VAL A 28 -3.74 3.15 -8.36
CA VAL A 28 -2.35 2.65 -8.35
C VAL A 28 -1.54 3.25 -9.49
N TYR A 29 -2.10 3.31 -10.70
CA TYR A 29 -1.43 3.86 -11.88
C TYR A 29 -1.08 5.34 -11.72
N TYR A 30 -1.96 6.15 -11.14
CA TYR A 30 -1.73 7.60 -11.03
C TYR A 30 -0.88 8.02 -9.83
N TYR A 31 -0.64 7.15 -8.84
CA TYR A 31 0.18 7.45 -7.66
C TYR A 31 1.53 8.12 -7.99
N PRO A 32 2.38 7.58 -8.89
CA PRO A 32 3.67 8.20 -9.19
C PRO A 32 3.59 9.36 -10.19
N ARG A 33 2.40 9.64 -10.76
CA ARG A 33 2.20 10.60 -11.85
C ARG A 33 1.68 11.96 -11.38
N MET A 34 1.42 12.12 -10.09
CA MET A 34 0.93 13.36 -9.51
C MET A 34 1.43 13.53 -8.06
N GLY A 35 1.24 14.71 -7.48
CA GLY A 35 1.60 14.96 -6.09
C GLY A 35 0.87 14.01 -5.14
N ARG A 36 1.55 13.47 -4.12
CA ARG A 36 0.99 12.46 -3.21
C ARG A 36 -0.26 12.96 -2.46
N LEU A 37 -0.27 14.24 -2.06
CA LEU A 37 -1.41 14.86 -1.40
C LEU A 37 -2.58 15.10 -2.38
N ASP A 38 -2.29 15.49 -3.63
CA ASP A 38 -3.32 15.65 -4.67
C ASP A 38 -3.93 14.30 -5.05
N TRP A 39 -3.10 13.27 -5.14
CA TRP A 39 -3.53 11.88 -5.32
C TRP A 39 -4.43 11.43 -4.16
N LEU A 40 -4.03 11.70 -2.92
CA LEU A 40 -4.82 11.38 -1.74
C LEU A 40 -6.17 12.09 -1.75
N LYS A 41 -6.23 13.37 -2.17
CA LYS A 41 -7.49 14.12 -2.33
C LYS A 41 -8.37 13.49 -3.41
N LYS A 42 -7.80 13.13 -4.56
CA LYS A 42 -8.51 12.63 -5.74
C LYS A 42 -9.12 11.24 -5.58
N TYR A 43 -8.41 10.29 -4.98
CA TYR A 43 -8.83 8.89 -4.93
C TYR A 43 -9.52 8.50 -3.62
N HIS A 44 -10.36 7.47 -3.66
CA HIS A 44 -11.11 7.00 -2.49
C HIS A 44 -10.20 6.44 -1.40
N GLY A 45 -10.61 6.51 -0.13
CA GLY A 45 -9.77 6.12 1.02
C GLY A 45 -9.16 4.71 0.90
N MET A 46 -9.99 3.71 0.57
CA MET A 46 -9.51 2.33 0.39
C MET A 46 -8.56 2.17 -0.81
N VAL A 47 -8.80 2.92 -1.89
CA VAL A 47 -7.92 2.93 -3.06
C VAL A 47 -6.57 3.54 -2.71
N THR A 48 -6.57 4.63 -1.94
CA THR A 48 -5.34 5.27 -1.48
C THR A 48 -4.57 4.43 -0.46
N LEU A 49 -5.26 3.69 0.41
CA LEU A 49 -4.60 2.79 1.36
C LEU A 49 -3.94 1.61 0.65
N THR A 50 -4.68 0.95 -0.24
CA THR A 50 -4.16 -0.18 -1.00
C THR A 50 -3.05 0.26 -1.95
N GLY A 51 -3.22 1.39 -2.65
CA GLY A 51 -2.20 1.95 -3.53
C GLY A 51 -0.92 2.34 -2.81
N ALA A 52 -1.01 2.96 -1.63
CA ALA A 52 0.16 3.30 -0.83
C ALA A 52 0.93 2.06 -0.39
N LYS A 53 0.23 0.99 0.03
CA LYS A 53 0.87 -0.29 0.39
C LYS A 53 1.59 -0.92 -0.80
N ILE A 54 0.94 -0.99 -1.96
CA ILE A 54 1.54 -1.53 -3.20
C ILE A 54 2.82 -0.78 -3.55
N TRP A 55 2.76 0.56 -3.59
CA TRP A 55 3.91 1.38 -3.94
C TRP A 55 5.02 1.32 -2.89
N TRP A 56 4.68 1.29 -1.60
CA TRP A 56 5.66 1.10 -0.55
C TRP A 56 6.41 -0.23 -0.71
N THR A 57 5.71 -1.34 -0.97
CA THR A 57 6.35 -2.65 -1.20
C THR A 57 7.28 -2.61 -2.41
N PHE A 58 6.83 -2.03 -3.52
CA PHE A 58 7.66 -1.86 -4.71
C PHE A 58 8.92 -1.02 -4.43
N GLU A 59 8.79 0.09 -3.71
CA GLU A 59 9.90 0.98 -3.39
C GLU A 59 10.94 0.33 -2.46
N VAL A 60 10.48 -0.48 -1.51
CA VAL A 60 11.36 -1.27 -0.63
C VAL A 60 12.12 -2.32 -1.43
N GLU A 61 11.44 -3.05 -2.32
CA GLU A 61 12.07 -4.03 -3.19
C GLU A 61 13.10 -3.39 -4.13
N ASP A 62 12.77 -2.24 -4.72
CA ASP A 62 13.68 -1.47 -5.56
C ASP A 62 14.90 -0.97 -4.78
N ALA A 63 14.73 -0.57 -3.52
CA ALA A 63 15.83 -0.20 -2.64
C ALA A 63 16.77 -1.38 -2.36
N PHE A 64 16.23 -2.58 -2.07
CA PHE A 64 17.03 -3.80 -1.93
C PHE A 64 17.75 -4.18 -3.22
N ASN A 65 17.08 -4.09 -4.37
CA ASN A 65 17.70 -4.35 -5.67
C ASN A 65 18.82 -3.35 -5.98
N SER A 66 18.66 -2.09 -5.57
CA SER A 66 19.69 -1.06 -5.70
C SER A 66 20.88 -1.29 -4.76
N LEU A 67 20.65 -1.79 -3.54
CA LEU A 67 21.72 -2.24 -2.64
C LEU A 67 22.56 -3.35 -3.27
N LYS A 68 21.91 -4.36 -3.88
CA LYS A 68 22.58 -5.47 -4.59
C LYS A 68 23.44 -4.99 -5.76
N LYS A 69 23.02 -3.90 -6.42
CA LYS A 69 23.79 -3.23 -7.50
C LYS A 69 24.90 -2.30 -6.98
N GLY A 70 25.14 -2.26 -5.67
CA GLY A 70 26.25 -1.51 -5.05
C GLY A 70 25.88 -0.10 -4.57
N LYS A 71 24.64 0.36 -4.73
CA LYS A 71 24.20 1.69 -4.24
C LYS A 71 23.87 1.63 -2.75
N LYS A 72 24.90 1.70 -1.91
CA LYS A 72 24.83 1.54 -0.44
C LYS A 72 23.88 2.50 0.29
N SER A 73 23.55 3.66 -0.29
CA SER A 73 22.64 4.63 0.32
C SER A 73 21.16 4.34 0.10
N SER A 74 20.78 3.39 -0.77
CA SER A 74 19.41 3.26 -1.29
C SER A 74 18.35 3.12 -0.20
N MET A 75 18.60 2.30 0.82
CA MET A 75 17.66 2.12 1.94
C MET A 75 17.54 3.37 2.81
N LYS A 76 18.65 4.08 3.03
CA LYS A 76 18.67 5.36 3.76
C LYS A 76 17.95 6.46 2.99
N ASP A 77 18.13 6.51 1.67
CA ASP A 77 17.44 7.45 0.79
C ASP A 77 15.92 7.21 0.82
N LEU A 78 15.50 5.94 0.83
CA LEU A 78 14.10 5.54 0.99
C LEU A 78 13.54 5.95 2.37
N SER A 79 14.22 5.63 3.47
CA SER A 79 13.81 6.06 4.82
C SER A 79 13.61 7.58 4.90
N GLY A 80 14.55 8.36 4.33
CA GLY A 80 14.43 9.82 4.25
C GLY A 80 13.24 10.28 3.41
N LYS A 81 12.93 9.59 2.30
CA LYS A 81 11.75 9.87 1.48
C LYS A 81 10.45 9.59 2.24
N LEU A 82 10.34 8.43 2.90
CA LEU A 82 9.16 8.07 3.69
C LEU A 82 8.94 9.05 4.84
N THR A 83 10.01 9.48 5.49
CA THR A 83 9.95 10.51 6.55
C THR A 83 9.41 11.84 6.03
N ARG A 84 9.88 12.32 4.87
CA ARG A 84 9.36 13.55 4.25
C ARG A 84 7.87 13.44 3.92
N GLN A 85 7.46 12.32 3.29
CA GLN A 85 6.05 12.11 2.96
C GLN A 85 5.15 12.04 4.20
N LEU A 86 5.65 11.46 5.29
CA LEU A 86 4.94 11.44 6.57
C LEU A 86 4.79 12.86 7.16
N ILE A 87 5.84 13.68 7.10
CA ILE A 87 5.79 15.08 7.54
C ILE A 87 4.76 15.86 6.71
N ASP A 88 4.70 15.65 5.40
CA ASP A 88 3.71 16.29 4.53
C ASP A 88 2.27 15.92 4.93
N LEU A 89 2.02 14.65 5.29
CA LEU A 89 0.71 14.20 5.76
C LEU A 89 0.35 14.80 7.13
N VAL A 90 1.30 14.85 8.06
CA VAL A 90 1.09 15.49 9.38
C VAL A 90 0.79 16.98 9.19
N GLY A 91 1.50 17.67 8.29
CA GLY A 91 1.25 19.08 7.99
C GLY A 91 -0.10 19.36 7.32
N GLU A 92 -0.74 18.37 6.69
CA GLU A 92 -2.13 18.52 6.23
C GLU A 92 -3.13 18.55 7.40
N MET A 93 -2.81 17.89 8.52
CA MET A 93 -3.70 17.85 9.70
C MET A 93 -3.74 19.17 10.47
N ASP A 94 -2.73 20.02 10.30
CA ASP A 94 -2.69 21.36 10.89
C ASP A 94 -3.57 22.39 10.13
N LYS A 95 -4.10 22.01 8.97
CA LYS A 95 -4.92 22.86 8.11
C LYS A 95 -6.40 22.67 8.43
N ASP A 96 -7.21 23.70 8.13
CA ASP A 96 -8.66 23.55 8.13
C ASP A 96 -9.09 22.76 6.88
N ILE A 97 -9.41 21.48 7.09
CA ILE A 97 -9.72 20.52 6.02
C ILE A 97 -11.04 19.79 6.28
N GLU A 98 -11.67 19.32 5.19
CA GLU A 98 -12.91 18.57 5.29
C GLU A 98 -12.75 17.30 6.15
N LYS A 99 -13.73 17.03 7.01
CA LYS A 99 -13.76 15.89 7.94
C LYS A 99 -13.47 14.54 7.26
N GLN A 100 -13.96 14.32 6.03
CA GLN A 100 -13.71 13.06 5.32
C GLN A 100 -12.27 12.95 4.83
N TYR A 101 -11.69 14.05 4.36
CA TYR A 101 -10.28 14.09 3.98
C TYR A 101 -9.38 13.92 5.21
N ALA A 102 -9.69 14.56 6.34
CA ALA A 102 -8.96 14.38 7.59
C ALA A 102 -8.91 12.91 8.05
N LYS A 103 -10.02 12.17 7.92
CA LYS A 103 -10.04 10.73 8.19
C LYS A 103 -9.10 9.95 7.27
N LYS A 104 -9.11 10.25 5.97
CA LYS A 104 -8.22 9.61 5.00
C LYS A 104 -6.75 9.87 5.32
N VAL A 105 -6.40 11.12 5.64
CA VAL A 105 -5.04 11.52 6.05
C VAL A 105 -4.63 10.78 7.32
N ASN A 106 -5.46 10.80 8.37
CA ASN A 106 -5.18 10.09 9.63
C ASN A 106 -4.94 8.59 9.43
N THR A 107 -5.78 7.92 8.63
CA THR A 107 -5.58 6.49 8.37
C THR A 107 -4.29 6.23 7.60
N LEU A 108 -3.94 7.09 6.64
CA LEU A 108 -2.70 6.95 5.89
C LEU A 108 -1.46 7.23 6.74
N ILE A 109 -1.50 8.20 7.65
CA ILE A 109 -0.42 8.48 8.63
C ILE A 109 -0.09 7.22 9.43
N ILE A 110 -1.09 6.51 9.96
CA ILE A 110 -0.87 5.30 10.75
C ILE A 110 -0.14 4.23 9.91
N VAL A 111 -0.61 4.00 8.68
CA VAL A 111 0.02 3.02 7.76
C VAL A 111 1.45 3.43 7.40
N ASP A 112 1.68 4.70 7.13
CA ASP A 112 2.98 5.24 6.74
C ASP A 112 4.01 5.21 7.87
N VAL A 113 3.59 5.46 9.12
CA VAL A 113 4.45 5.31 10.30
C VAL A 113 4.96 3.87 10.39
N HIS A 114 4.07 2.88 10.27
CA HIS A 114 4.47 1.47 10.30
C HIS A 114 5.42 1.12 9.15
N GLY A 115 5.12 1.56 7.92
CA GLY A 115 5.97 1.33 6.76
C GLY A 115 7.36 1.96 6.92
N ARG A 116 7.43 3.18 7.44
CA ARG A 116 8.69 3.89 7.70
C ARG A 116 9.49 3.22 8.81
N ASP A 117 8.85 2.82 9.91
CA ASP A 117 9.53 2.14 11.03
C ASP A 117 10.17 0.82 10.59
N ILE A 118 9.54 0.07 9.67
CA ILE A 118 10.14 -1.12 9.08
C ILE A 118 11.42 -0.78 8.32
N VAL A 119 11.39 0.26 7.47
CA VAL A 119 12.55 0.67 6.68
C VAL A 119 13.66 1.25 7.56
N ASP A 120 13.32 2.00 8.61
CA ASP A 120 14.27 2.51 9.60
C ASP A 120 15.00 1.37 10.31
N ARG A 121 14.30 0.26 10.61
CA ARG A 121 14.95 -0.96 11.12
C ARG A 121 15.92 -1.57 10.12
N PHE A 122 15.57 -1.66 8.83
CA PHE A 122 16.50 -2.16 7.81
C PHE A 122 17.78 -1.32 7.75
N VAL A 123 17.67 0.00 7.86
CA VAL A 123 18.83 0.91 7.90
C VAL A 123 19.66 0.68 9.16
N ARG A 124 19.02 0.63 10.34
CA ARG A 124 19.69 0.44 11.63
C ARG A 124 20.44 -0.90 11.70
N ASP A 125 19.78 -1.97 11.25
CA ASP A 125 20.29 -3.33 11.35
C ASP A 125 21.16 -3.71 10.14
N SER A 126 21.40 -2.76 9.22
CA SER A 126 22.20 -2.93 8.01
C SER A 126 21.77 -4.14 7.16
N VAL A 127 20.47 -4.36 7.04
CA VAL A 127 19.89 -5.47 6.27
C VAL A 127 20.17 -5.24 4.79
N THR A 128 20.84 -6.19 4.13
CA THR A 128 21.26 -6.05 2.73
C THR A 128 20.46 -6.92 1.78
N ASP A 129 19.80 -7.95 2.30
CA ASP A 129 18.88 -8.79 1.54
C ASP A 129 17.52 -8.88 2.24
N ALA A 130 16.43 -8.80 1.47
CA ALA A 130 15.08 -8.93 2.00
C ALA A 130 14.84 -10.28 2.71
N ARG A 131 15.59 -11.34 2.32
CA ARG A 131 15.55 -12.68 2.92
C ARG A 131 16.18 -12.76 4.31
N GLU A 132 17.03 -11.79 4.67
CA GLU A 132 17.70 -11.75 5.97
C GLU A 132 16.77 -11.28 7.10
N PHE A 133 15.55 -10.84 6.78
CA PHE A 133 14.63 -10.28 7.76
C PHE A 133 13.56 -11.28 8.23
N ASP A 134 13.26 -11.21 9.53
CA ASP A 134 12.40 -12.15 10.29
C ASP A 134 10.95 -12.32 9.82
N TRP A 135 10.45 -11.53 8.86
CA TRP A 135 9.09 -11.76 8.33
C TRP A 135 9.04 -13.04 7.47
N GLU A 136 10.16 -13.51 6.90
CA GLU A 136 10.25 -14.87 6.32
C GLU A 136 10.29 -15.95 7.41
N SER A 137 10.91 -15.69 8.57
CA SER A 137 11.06 -16.71 9.64
C SER A 137 9.73 -17.07 10.32
N HIS A 138 8.76 -16.16 10.35
CA HIS A 138 7.44 -16.42 10.93
C HIS A 138 6.41 -16.99 9.95
N TYR A 139 6.57 -16.79 8.63
CA TYR A 139 5.53 -17.12 7.64
C TYR A 139 6.01 -17.92 6.42
N GLY A 140 7.33 -18.16 6.26
CA GLY A 140 7.87 -19.14 5.30
C GLY A 140 7.65 -18.81 3.81
N PHE A 141 7.74 -17.54 3.41
CA PHE A 141 7.33 -17.10 2.06
C PHE A 141 8.47 -16.51 1.23
N THR A 142 8.69 -17.03 0.01
CA THR A 142 9.68 -16.54 -0.95
C THR A 142 9.13 -15.41 -1.84
N GLY A 143 9.90 -14.31 -1.95
CA GLY A 143 9.96 -13.31 -3.05
C GLY A 143 8.67 -12.75 -3.64
N SER A 144 7.84 -13.59 -4.27
CA SER A 144 6.57 -13.19 -4.90
C SER A 144 5.40 -13.12 -3.92
N VAL A 145 5.47 -13.82 -2.78
CA VAL A 145 4.34 -13.95 -1.83
C VAL A 145 4.27 -12.78 -0.83
N MET A 146 5.29 -11.91 -0.85
CA MET A 146 5.40 -10.72 -0.02
C MET A 146 4.33 -9.66 -0.26
N VAL A 147 3.99 -9.46 -1.53
CA VAL A 147 3.01 -8.45 -1.96
C VAL A 147 1.61 -8.84 -1.49
N THR A 148 1.34 -10.13 -1.39
CA THR A 148 0.02 -10.68 -1.05
C THR A 148 -0.22 -10.71 0.46
N HIS A 149 0.79 -10.97 1.29
CA HIS A 149 0.60 -11.09 2.75
C HIS A 149 0.69 -9.77 3.53
N ALA A 150 1.41 -8.76 3.03
CA ALA A 150 1.29 -7.38 3.55
C ALA A 150 -0.14 -6.81 3.38
N LEU A 151 -0.90 -7.34 2.41
CA LEU A 151 -2.33 -7.11 2.25
C LEU A 151 -3.19 -8.00 3.18
N TYR A 152 -2.70 -9.19 3.53
CA TYR A 152 -3.43 -10.23 4.28
C TYR A 152 -3.47 -10.00 5.80
N VAL A 153 -2.37 -9.54 6.43
CA VAL A 153 -2.27 -9.47 7.90
C VAL A 153 -2.94 -8.23 8.51
N ASN A 154 -3.18 -7.15 7.74
CA ASN A 154 -3.80 -5.92 8.24
C ASN A 154 -5.26 -5.70 7.77
N VAL A 155 -5.84 -6.67 7.05
CA VAL A 155 -7.24 -6.60 6.55
C VAL A 155 -7.95 -7.94 6.66
N GLN A 156 -7.72 -8.67 7.76
CA GLN A 156 -8.52 -9.84 8.15
C GLN A 156 -9.90 -9.40 8.66
N GLY A 157 -10.71 -8.93 7.70
CA GLY A 157 -12.13 -8.65 7.87
C GLY A 157 -12.84 -8.30 6.57
N GLY A 158 -12.13 -7.89 5.50
CA GLY A 158 -12.81 -7.40 4.28
C GLY A 158 -12.15 -7.71 2.92
N LEU A 159 -10.95 -8.29 2.86
CA LEU A 159 -10.17 -8.39 1.60
C LEU A 159 -9.94 -9.81 1.08
N ILE A 160 -10.81 -10.77 1.42
CA ILE A 160 -10.91 -12.05 0.69
C ILE A 160 -11.28 -11.83 -0.80
N MET A 161 -11.68 -10.62 -1.19
CA MET A 161 -12.09 -10.29 -2.56
C MET A 161 -10.99 -9.74 -3.49
N ALA A 162 -9.82 -9.32 -3.00
CA ALA A 162 -8.80 -8.73 -3.88
C ALA A 162 -7.86 -9.75 -4.55
N MET A 163 -7.88 -11.00 -4.11
CA MET A 163 -7.02 -12.07 -4.65
C MET A 163 -7.59 -12.80 -5.88
N ASN A 164 -8.84 -12.52 -6.30
CA ASN A 164 -9.38 -13.01 -7.59
C ASN A 164 -9.25 -11.96 -8.72
N ILE A 165 -8.19 -11.14 -8.68
CA ILE A 165 -7.92 -10.10 -9.70
C ILE A 165 -6.73 -10.50 -10.60
N TRP A 166 -6.08 -11.64 -10.33
CA TRP A 166 -4.97 -12.17 -11.12
C TRP A 166 -5.10 -13.67 -11.45
N ASP A 167 -6.34 -14.15 -11.61
CA ASP A 167 -6.70 -15.35 -12.38
C ASP A 167 -8.03 -15.07 -13.11
#